data_AF-A0A5J4U544-F1
#
_entry.id   AF-A0A5J4U544-F1
#
_cell.length_a   1.000
_cell.length_b   1.000
_cell.length_c   1.000
_cell.angle_alpha   90.00
_cell.angle_beta   90.00
_cell.angle_gamma   90.00
#
_symmetry.space_group_name_H-M   'P 1'
#
loop_
_entity.id
_entity.type
_entity.pdbx_description
1 polymer ?
#
loop_
_entity_poly.entity_id
_entity_poly.type
_entity_poly.pdbx_seq_one_letter_code
_entity_poly.pdbx_strand_id
1 'polypeptide(L)'
;MVKLKNIQKPSEINDNILWDLLSKLLEFDPNKRITAALALQHPFFTSPEAIADVSKEQQDLASLASVAELEGNSSISEFDKDPTFIVVESEHKLNKILIIEKKY
;
A
#
# COMPACT_ATOMS: atom_id res chain seq x y z
N MET A 1 15.92 33.64 16.07
CA MET A 1 15.04 32.55 15.57
C MET A 1 15.70 31.95 14.35
N VAL A 2 15.94 30.63 14.35
CA VAL A 2 16.53 29.93 13.19
C VAL A 2 15.40 29.60 12.22
N LYS A 3 15.47 30.11 11.00
CA LYS A 3 14.53 29.73 9.93
C LYS A 3 14.98 28.37 9.40
N LEU A 4 14.23 27.31 9.71
CA LEU A 4 14.47 26.00 9.12
C LEU A 4 14.27 26.07 7.60
N LYS A 5 15.15 25.41 6.84
CA LYS A 5 15.05 25.34 5.39
C LYS A 5 13.86 24.44 5.04
N ASN A 6 13.00 24.87 4.12
CA ASN A 6 11.93 24.03 3.59
C ASN A 6 12.42 23.31 2.33
N ILE A 7 11.99 22.06 2.13
CA ILE A 7 12.24 21.35 0.89
C ILE A 7 11.34 21.97 -0.19
N GLN A 8 11.93 22.45 -1.29
CA GLN A 8 11.18 22.95 -2.43
C GLN A 8 10.68 21.78 -3.28
N LYS A 9 9.50 21.93 -3.88
CA LYS A 9 8.94 20.92 -4.80
C LYS A 9 9.87 20.74 -6.00
N PRO A 10 10.42 19.55 -6.24
CA PRO A 10 11.17 19.25 -7.45
C PRO A 10 10.27 19.33 -8.69
N SER A 11 10.81 19.78 -9.82
CA SER A 11 10.08 19.88 -11.10
C SER A 11 9.65 18.53 -11.66
N GLU A 12 10.29 17.44 -11.22
CA GLU A 12 10.03 16.07 -11.64
C GLU A 12 8.71 15.52 -11.06
N ILE A 13 8.22 16.09 -9.95
CA ILE A 13 7.01 15.63 -9.29
C ILE A 13 5.81 16.43 -9.82
N ASN A 14 5.06 15.85 -10.74
CA ASN A 14 3.86 16.47 -11.28
C ASN A 14 2.64 16.31 -10.37
N ASP A 15 2.59 15.21 -9.60
CA ASP A 15 1.49 14.92 -8.70
C ASP A 15 1.54 15.81 -7.44
N ASN A 16 0.51 16.64 -7.28
CA ASN A 16 0.38 17.54 -6.14
C ASN A 16 -0.02 16.81 -4.85
N ILE A 17 -0.77 15.71 -4.94
CA ILE A 17 -1.21 14.92 -3.79
C ILE A 17 -0.01 14.17 -3.20
N LEU A 18 0.82 13.56 -4.06
CA LEU A 18 2.09 12.95 -3.67
C LEU A 18 3.01 13.97 -2.99
N TRP A 19 3.19 15.14 -3.61
CA TRP A 19 4.06 16.17 -3.04
C TRP A 19 3.54 16.69 -1.70
N ASP A 20 2.23 16.90 -1.56
CA ASP A 20 1.62 17.36 -0.30
C ASP A 20 1.91 16.37 0.83
N LEU A 21 1.76 15.06 0.59
CA LEU A 21 2.12 14.02 1.57
C LEU A 21 3.61 14.08 1.93
N LEU A 22 4.50 14.07 0.93
CA LEU A 22 5.95 14.09 1.13
C LEU A 22 6.40 15.32 1.92
N SER A 23 5.83 16.49 1.62
CA SER A 23 6.16 17.73 2.33
C SER A 23 5.83 17.66 3.82
N LYS A 24 4.74 16.98 4.19
CA LYS A 24 4.30 16.78 5.58
C LYS A 24 5.12 15.70 6.30
N LEU A 25 5.55 14.65 5.59
CA LEU A 25 6.41 13.58 6.12
C LEU A 25 7.85 14.06 6.34
N LEU A 26 8.37 14.87 5.42
CA LEU A 26 9.74 15.39 5.43
C LEU A 26 9.86 16.75 6.14
N GLU A 27 8.89 17.10 6.98
CA GLU A 27 8.97 18.28 7.84
C GLU A 27 10.13 18.15 8.85
N PHE A 28 10.95 19.20 8.93
CA PHE A 28 12.14 19.24 9.76
C PHE A 28 11.81 19.41 11.24
N ASP A 29 10.76 20.17 11.56
CA ASP A 29 10.27 20.29 12.93
C ASP A 29 9.46 19.04 13.31
N PRO A 30 9.97 18.16 14.20
CA PRO A 30 9.27 16.92 14.55
C PRO A 30 7.89 17.16 15.17
N ASN A 31 7.67 18.32 15.80
CA ASN A 31 6.38 18.66 16.39
C ASN A 31 5.33 19.04 15.33
N LYS A 32 5.76 19.37 14.12
CA LYS A 32 4.89 19.71 12.98
C LYS A 32 4.79 18.58 11.95
N ARG A 33 5.69 17.60 12.02
CA ARG A 33 5.67 16.43 11.15
C ARG A 33 4.37 15.66 11.34
N ILE A 34 3.74 15.28 10.23
CA ILE A 34 2.51 14.49 10.26
C ILE A 34 2.74 13.16 11.00
N THR A 35 1.77 12.75 11.81
CA THR A 35 1.81 11.46 12.49
C THR A 35 1.44 10.33 11.52
N ALA A 36 1.85 9.10 11.84
CA ALA A 36 1.49 7.93 11.02
C ALA A 36 -0.03 7.79 10.84
N ALA A 37 -0.80 7.97 11.93
CA ALA A 37 -2.25 7.88 11.89
C ALA A 37 -2.92 8.93 10.98
N LEU A 38 -2.36 10.14 10.91
CA LEU A 38 -2.83 11.19 9.99
C LEU A 38 -2.36 10.95 8.56
N ALA A 39 -1.14 10.44 8.38
CA ALA A 39 -0.60 10.12 7.06
C ALA A 39 -1.42 9.01 6.38
N LEU A 40 -1.86 7.99 7.11
CA LEU A 40 -2.73 6.94 6.57
C LEU A 40 -4.10 7.45 6.11
N GLN A 41 -4.58 8.58 6.64
CA GLN A 41 -5.83 9.21 6.23
C GLN A 41 -5.64 10.19 5.06
N HIS A 42 -4.40 10.41 4.61
CA HIS A 42 -4.11 11.37 3.55
C HIS A 42 -4.74 10.95 2.22
N PRO A 43 -5.21 11.90 1.37
CA PRO A 43 -5.81 11.58 0.07
C PRO A 43 -4.93 10.72 -0.83
N PHE A 44 -3.60 10.76 -0.65
CA PHE A 44 -2.69 9.88 -1.37
C PHE A 44 -3.02 8.38 -1.19
N PHE A 45 -3.57 7.99 -0.04
CA PHE A 45 -3.98 6.60 0.24
C PHE A 45 -5.50 6.39 0.20
N THR A 46 -6.29 7.46 0.27
CA THR A 46 -7.75 7.38 0.46
C THR A 46 -8.56 7.98 -0.69
N SER A 47 -7.92 8.59 -1.68
CA SER A 47 -8.63 9.15 -2.82
C SER A 47 -9.23 8.05 -3.72
N PRO A 48 -10.23 8.39 -4.54
CA PRO A 48 -10.79 7.44 -5.51
C PRO A 48 -9.74 6.85 -6.45
N GLU A 49 -8.71 7.60 -6.80
CA GLU A 49 -7.59 7.13 -7.63
C GLU A 49 -6.80 6.02 -6.92
N ALA A 50 -6.46 6.21 -5.64
CA ALA A 50 -5.77 5.19 -4.85
C ALA A 50 -6.60 3.91 -4.68
N ILE A 51 -7.93 4.05 -4.57
CA ILE A 51 -8.85 2.90 -4.52
C ILE A 51 -8.92 2.19 -5.88
N ALA A 52 -8.89 2.95 -6.97
CA ALA A 52 -8.90 2.41 -8.33
C ALA A 52 -7.59 1.71 -8.74
N ASP A 53 -6.48 2.01 -8.06
CA ASP A 53 -5.19 1.35 -8.27
C ASP A 53 -5.16 -0.12 -7.78
N VAL A 54 -6.14 -0.54 -6.98
CA VAL A 54 -6.28 -1.94 -6.56
C VAL A 54 -6.66 -2.80 -7.76
N SER A 55 -5.73 -3.66 -8.18
CA SER A 55 -5.89 -4.49 -9.37
C SER A 55 -6.94 -5.58 -9.21
N LYS A 56 -7.42 -6.12 -10.33
CA LYS A 56 -8.38 -7.24 -10.31
C LYS A 56 -7.76 -8.49 -9.68
N GLU A 57 -6.48 -8.72 -9.93
CA GLU A 57 -5.72 -9.85 -9.36
C GLU A 57 -5.63 -9.74 -7.83
N GLN A 58 -5.44 -8.53 -7.28
CA GLN A 58 -5.48 -8.32 -5.83
C GLN A 58 -6.86 -8.69 -5.25
N GLN A 59 -7.93 -8.26 -5.92
CA GLN A 59 -9.31 -8.58 -5.51
C GLN A 59 -9.59 -10.08 -5.55
N ASP A 60 -9.10 -10.77 -6.58
CA ASP A 60 -9.31 -12.20 -6.76
C ASP A 60 -8.52 -13.00 -5.70
N LEU A 61 -7.27 -12.62 -5.40
CA LEU A 61 -6.47 -13.23 -4.33
C LEU A 61 -7.11 -13.05 -2.94
N ALA A 62 -7.64 -11.86 -2.64
CA ALA A 62 -8.36 -11.60 -1.39
C ALA A 62 -9.63 -12.47 -1.25
N SER A 63 -10.32 -12.66 -2.37
CA SER A 63 -11.51 -13.52 -2.43
C SER A 63 -11.15 -14.99 -2.20
N LEU A 64 -10.04 -15.47 -2.80
CA LEU A 64 -9.53 -16.82 -2.59
C LEU A 64 -9.12 -17.07 -1.13
N ALA A 65 -8.44 -16.11 -0.48
CA ALA A 65 -8.09 -16.21 0.93
C ALA A 65 -9.34 -16.32 1.82
N SER A 66 -10.39 -15.54 1.50
CA SER A 66 -11.68 -15.59 2.21
C SER A 66 -12.35 -16.96 2.07
N VAL A 67 -12.30 -17.57 0.88
CA VAL A 67 -12.83 -18.93 0.66
C VAL A 67 -12.02 -19.98 1.43
N ALA A 68 -10.69 -19.89 1.40
CA ALA A 68 -9.82 -20.84 2.11
C ALA A 68 -10.04 -20.81 3.63
N GLU A 69 -10.30 -19.64 4.22
CA GLU A 69 -10.67 -19.52 5.63
C GLU A 69 -11.98 -20.26 5.93
N LEU A 70 -13.00 -20.11 5.08
CA LEU A 70 -14.29 -20.82 5.20
C LEU A 70 -14.14 -22.33 5.05
N GLU A 71 -13.17 -22.79 4.27
CA GLU A 71 -12.81 -24.21 4.12
C GLU A 71 -11.98 -24.76 5.30
N GLY A 72 -11.68 -23.93 6.30
CA GLY A 72 -11.01 -24.33 7.54
C GLY A 72 -9.52 -24.01 7.62
N ASN A 73 -8.98 -23.22 6.68
CA ASN A 73 -7.60 -22.76 6.75
C ASN A 73 -7.44 -21.67 7.82
N SER A 74 -7.03 -22.07 9.02
CA SER A 74 -6.77 -21.17 10.16
C SER A 74 -5.49 -20.33 10.05
N SER A 75 -4.70 -20.50 8.97
CA SER A 75 -3.52 -19.67 8.72
C SER A 75 -3.84 -18.35 8.03
N ILE A 76 -5.07 -18.19 7.51
CA ILE A 76 -5.53 -16.95 6.85
C ILE A 76 -5.75 -15.87 7.92
N SER A 77 -5.17 -14.69 7.70
CA SER A 77 -5.35 -13.52 8.55
C SER A 77 -6.35 -12.54 7.95
N GLU A 78 -6.72 -11.51 8.73
CA GLU A 78 -7.57 -10.41 8.23
C GLU A 78 -6.93 -9.63 7.07
N PHE A 79 -5.59 -9.57 7.01
CA PHE A 79 -4.86 -8.86 5.95
C PHE A 79 -4.85 -9.62 4.63
N ASP A 80 -4.94 -10.95 4.64
CA ASP A 80 -4.98 -11.77 3.43
C ASP A 80 -6.32 -11.63 2.68
N LYS A 81 -7.35 -11.14 3.36
CA LYS A 81 -8.72 -11.00 2.83
C LYS A 81 -9.03 -9.58 2.34
N ASP A 82 -8.10 -8.64 2.52
CA ASP A 82 -8.24 -7.27 2.05
C ASP A 82 -7.30 -7.03 0.86
N PRO A 83 -7.85 -6.74 -0.34
CA PRO A 83 -7.04 -6.59 -1.55
C PRO A 83 -6.05 -5.41 -1.47
N THR A 84 -6.29 -4.42 -0.61
CA THR A 84 -5.37 -3.27 -0.42
C THR A 84 -4.07 -3.67 0.27
N PHE A 85 -4.03 -4.82 0.94
CA PHE A 85 -2.84 -5.36 1.60
C PHE A 85 -2.11 -6.41 0.75
N ILE A 86 -2.63 -6.75 -0.42
CA ILE A 86 -2.06 -7.77 -1.30
C ILE A 86 -1.11 -7.12 -2.29
N VAL A 87 0.13 -7.60 -2.34
CA VAL A 87 1.10 -7.21 -3.37
C VAL A 87 1.16 -8.31 -4.43
N VAL A 88 0.73 -8.00 -5.64
CA VAL A 88 0.86 -8.93 -6.78
C VAL A 88 2.32 -8.95 -7.20
N GLU A 89 2.97 -10.10 -7.08
CA GLU A 89 4.31 -10.28 -7.65
C GLU A 89 4.17 -10.28 -9.17
N SER A 90 4.62 -9.21 -9.83
CA SER A 90 4.72 -9.17 -11.29
C SER A 90 5.64 -10.31 -11.76
N GLU A 91 5.23 -10.97 -12.84
CA GLU A 91 5.66 -12.29 -13.35
C GLU A 91 7.17 -12.53 -13.58
N HIS A 92 8.03 -12.31 -12.59
CA HIS A 92 9.45 -12.67 -12.64
C HIS A 92 9.83 -13.84 -11.72
N LYS A 93 8.83 -14.53 -11.13
CA LYS A 93 9.01 -15.78 -10.36
C LYS A 93 7.88 -16.82 -10.53
N LEU A 94 7.23 -16.88 -11.70
CA LEU A 94 6.21 -17.90 -11.96
C LEU A 94 6.72 -19.36 -11.96
N ASN A 95 8.02 -19.59 -11.83
CA ASN A 95 8.56 -20.94 -11.60
C ASN A 95 8.48 -21.43 -10.15
N LYS A 96 7.95 -20.65 -9.19
CA LYS A 96 7.92 -21.07 -7.77
C LYS A 96 6.56 -21.53 -7.25
N ILE A 97 5.45 -21.08 -7.85
CA ILE A 97 4.10 -21.46 -7.38
C ILE A 97 3.66 -22.82 -7.95
N LEU A 98 4.11 -23.19 -9.17
CA LEU A 98 3.82 -24.51 -9.74
C LEU A 98 4.48 -25.69 -8.99
N ILE A 99 5.38 -25.43 -8.03
CA ILE A 99 6.09 -26.46 -7.27
C ILE A 99 5.33 -26.87 -5.99
N ILE A 100 4.42 -26.04 -5.48
CA ILE A 100 3.71 -26.33 -4.22
C ILE A 100 2.52 -27.28 -4.45
N GLU A 101 1.87 -27.25 -5.62
CA GLU A 101 0.73 -28.13 -5.91
C GLU A 101 1.10 -29.54 -6.43
N LYS A 102 2.39 -29.87 -6.56
CA LYS A 102 2.85 -31.21 -7.03
C LYS A 102 3.46 -32.11 -5.97
N LYS A 103 3.25 -31.82 -4.69
CA LYS A 103 3.52 -32.77 -3.62
C LYS A 103 2.29 -32.84 -2.72
N TYR A 104 1.38 -33.74 -3.02
CA TYR A 104 1.04 -34.95 -2.23
C TYR A 104 0.10 -35.82 -3.07
#